data_AF-A0A389LZR8-F1
#
_entry.id   AF-A0A389LZR8-F1
#
_cell.length_a   1.000
_cell.length_b   1.000
_cell.length_c   1.000
_cell.angle_alpha   90.00
_cell.angle_beta   90.00
_cell.angle_gamma   90.00
#
_symmetry.space_group_name_H-M   'P 1'
#
loop_
_entity.id
_entity.type
_entity.pdbx_description
1 polymer ?
#
loop_
_entity_poly.entity_id
_entity_poly.type
_entity_poly.pdbx_seq_one_letter_code
_entity_poly.pdbx_strand_id
1 'polypeptide(L)'
;MFNTVDELLSPKESIIAKAHIHNWIFVIPSFILLIGVYFWLTAGRGSSIVDIIFSIFNKINTMLPSKYSILSLDYIPDQATTFLESIRLQPRRWLSWVLMSYGLFLVYRACVTYFTTNLLQTEQRFLVQTGLIRLRTVEIPNQQIDAFDVSQNLIGRFMNFGNIIVHGTGGMSTKIPCVYQPFEFRNSGINIYLNKQAAIIPVITNQIQPNNPIKSNNQIQSASYAQTQQALPRHMQAQAQTPNKNLN
;
A
#
# COMPACT_ATOMS: atom_id res chain seq x y z
N MET A 1 15.02 16.23 -16.77
CA MET A 1 14.00 16.61 -17.77
C MET A 1 12.79 15.70 -17.56
N PHE A 2 12.07 15.87 -16.44
CA PHE A 2 10.80 15.20 -16.18
C PHE A 2 9.73 16.27 -16.33
N ASN A 3 9.03 16.24 -17.45
CA ASN A 3 7.97 17.19 -17.71
C ASN A 3 6.93 17.08 -16.60
N THR A 4 6.68 18.24 -16.02
CA THR A 4 5.73 18.52 -14.96
C THR A 4 4.39 17.88 -15.28
N VAL A 5 3.81 17.16 -14.31
CA VAL A 5 2.46 16.60 -14.41
C VAL A 5 1.41 17.66 -14.80
N ASP A 6 1.76 18.93 -14.60
CA ASP A 6 1.05 20.12 -15.06
C ASP A 6 0.82 20.16 -16.58
N GLU A 7 1.65 19.49 -17.40
CA GLU A 7 1.50 19.39 -18.86
C GLU A 7 0.39 18.40 -19.29
N LEU A 8 -0.01 17.49 -18.39
CA LEU A 8 -1.09 16.52 -18.64
C LEU A 8 -2.46 17.02 -18.17
N LEU A 9 -2.52 18.17 -17.52
CA LEU A 9 -3.76 18.80 -17.10
C LEU A 9 -4.45 19.43 -18.30
N SER A 10 -5.76 19.23 -18.42
CA SER A 10 -6.54 20.03 -19.37
C SER A 10 -6.52 21.50 -18.92
N PRO A 11 -6.56 22.48 -19.85
CA PRO A 11 -6.39 23.92 -19.55
C PRO A 11 -7.45 24.56 -18.60
N LYS A 12 -8.38 23.78 -18.05
CA LYS A 12 -9.38 24.19 -17.04
C LYS A 12 -9.38 23.33 -15.76
N GLU A 13 -8.35 22.51 -15.55
CA GLU A 13 -8.29 21.53 -14.47
C GLU A 13 -7.34 22.00 -13.35
N SER A 14 -7.86 22.16 -12.12
CA SER A 14 -7.06 22.51 -10.94
C SER A 14 -6.67 21.27 -10.13
N ILE A 15 -5.43 21.26 -9.64
CA ILE A 15 -4.93 20.23 -8.72
C ILE A 15 -5.44 20.55 -7.31
N ILE A 16 -6.11 19.59 -6.68
CA ILE A 16 -6.68 19.77 -5.33
C ILE A 16 -5.80 19.07 -4.30
N ALA A 17 -5.28 17.89 -4.65
CA ALA A 17 -4.40 17.14 -3.78
C ALA A 17 -3.30 16.45 -4.59
N LYS A 18 -2.07 16.56 -4.07
CA LYS A 18 -0.90 15.83 -4.55
C LYS A 18 -0.38 15.00 -3.38
N ALA A 19 -0.21 13.70 -3.60
CA ALA A 19 0.37 12.82 -2.60
C ALA A 19 1.68 12.21 -3.11
N HIS A 20 2.59 11.99 -2.18
CA HIS A 20 3.88 11.37 -2.43
C HIS A 20 3.98 10.03 -1.69
N ILE A 21 4.83 9.15 -2.20
CA ILE A 21 5.18 7.92 -1.49
C ILE A 21 6.05 8.28 -0.28
N HIS A 22 5.78 7.64 0.86
CA HIS A 22 6.60 7.77 2.06
C HIS A 22 7.94 7.05 1.91
N ASN A 23 9.01 7.63 2.47
CA ASN A 23 10.35 7.03 2.56
C ASN A 23 10.40 5.66 3.27
N TRP A 24 9.28 5.20 3.84
CA TRP A 24 9.21 3.94 4.57
C TRP A 24 9.44 2.73 3.65
N ILE A 25 9.19 2.89 2.35
CA ILE A 25 9.47 1.88 1.33
C ILE A 25 10.94 1.43 1.32
N PHE A 26 11.85 2.27 1.81
CA PHE A 26 13.28 1.96 1.89
C PHE A 26 13.70 1.19 3.15
N VAL A 27 12.85 1.12 4.18
CA VAL A 27 13.25 0.57 5.48
C VAL A 27 13.49 -0.94 5.38
N ILE A 28 12.52 -1.69 4.87
CA ILE A 28 12.64 -3.15 4.69
C ILE A 28 13.89 -3.54 3.87
N PRO A 29 14.12 -2.98 2.67
CA PRO A 29 15.29 -3.34 1.89
C PRO A 29 16.61 -2.88 2.54
N SER A 30 16.61 -1.75 3.25
CA SER A 30 17.79 -1.31 4.02
C SER A 30 18.11 -2.26 5.16
N PHE A 31 17.11 -2.77 5.88
CA PHE A 31 17.30 -3.78 6.93
C PHE A 31 17.91 -5.08 6.37
N ILE A 32 17.42 -5.56 5.23
CA ILE A 32 17.97 -6.76 4.56
C ILE A 32 19.42 -6.53 4.14
N LEU A 33 19.73 -5.34 3.59
CA LEU A 33 21.08 -4.98 3.21
C LEU A 33 22.00 -4.91 4.44
N LEU A 34 21.55 -4.31 5.55
CA LEU A 34 22.29 -4.27 6.82
C LEU A 34 22.55 -5.67 7.38
N ILE A 35 21.57 -6.59 7.31
CA ILE A 35 21.77 -7.99 7.70
C ILE A 35 22.82 -8.66 6.81
N GLY A 36 22.77 -8.43 5.49
CA GLY A 36 23.76 -8.93 4.55
C GLY A 36 25.18 -8.44 4.86
N VAL A 37 25.32 -7.14 5.15
CA VAL A 37 26.59 -6.50 5.53
C VAL A 37 27.08 -7.00 6.90
N TYR A 38 26.19 -7.16 7.87
CA TYR A 38 26.53 -7.73 9.18
C TYR A 38 27.09 -9.15 9.04
N PHE A 39 26.45 -10.00 8.23
CA PHE A 39 26.95 -11.33 7.92
C PHE A 39 28.30 -11.29 7.21
N TRP A 40 28.50 -10.35 6.28
CA TRP A 40 29.77 -10.17 5.59
C TRP A 40 30.91 -9.81 6.55
N LEU A 41 30.69 -8.83 7.43
CA LEU A 41 31.68 -8.36 8.39
C LEU A 41 32.03 -9.43 9.44
N THR A 42 31.03 -10.19 9.87
CA THR A 42 31.20 -11.27 10.85
C THR A 42 31.83 -12.52 10.23
N ALA A 43 31.81 -12.64 8.88
CA ALA A 43 32.36 -13.78 8.15
C ALA A 43 33.87 -14.00 8.36
N GLY A 44 34.61 -12.97 8.78
CA GLY A 44 36.05 -13.05 9.05
C GLY A 44 36.45 -13.02 10.53
N ARG A 45 35.51 -12.80 11.46
CA ARG A 45 35.84 -12.44 12.86
C ARG A 45 35.22 -13.33 13.95
N GLY A 46 34.71 -14.51 13.61
CA GLY A 46 34.27 -15.47 14.62
C GLY A 46 33.71 -16.76 14.02
N SER A 47 33.84 -17.84 14.78
CA SER A 47 33.18 -19.11 14.52
C SER A 47 31.68 -18.97 14.83
N SER A 48 30.86 -18.82 13.79
CA SER A 48 29.41 -18.97 13.97
C SER A 48 29.07 -20.44 14.25
N ILE A 49 27.91 -20.71 14.83
CA ILE A 49 27.36 -22.07 14.98
C ILE A 49 27.43 -22.84 13.64
N VAL A 50 27.18 -22.16 12.53
CA VAL A 50 27.30 -22.72 11.17
C VAL A 50 28.74 -23.18 10.87
N ASP A 51 29.77 -22.41 11.24
CA ASP A 51 31.17 -22.76 11.01
C ASP A 51 31.60 -23.94 11.90
N ILE A 52 31.11 -23.99 13.14
CA ILE A 52 31.35 -25.09 14.08
C ILE A 52 30.69 -26.38 13.56
N ILE A 53 29.42 -26.32 13.17
CA ILE A 53 28.68 -27.46 12.59
C ILE A 53 29.38 -27.94 11.31
N PHE A 54 29.79 -27.02 10.44
CA PHE A 54 30.44 -27.36 9.18
C PHE A 54 31.85 -27.93 9.40
N SER A 55 32.58 -27.44 10.40
CA SER A 55 33.87 -28.00 10.82
C SER A 55 33.71 -29.43 11.37
N ILE A 56 32.71 -29.67 12.21
CA ILE A 56 32.37 -31.00 12.71
C ILE A 56 32.00 -31.94 11.54
N PHE A 57 31.14 -31.48 10.63
CA PHE A 57 30.74 -32.24 9.44
C PHE A 57 31.92 -32.62 8.55
N ASN A 58 32.82 -31.66 8.26
CA ASN A 58 34.02 -31.93 7.48
C ASN A 58 34.94 -32.93 8.19
N LYS A 59 35.10 -32.81 9.51
CA LYS A 59 35.89 -33.74 10.33
C LYS A 59 35.29 -35.16 10.33
N ILE A 60 33.96 -35.29 10.35
CA ILE A 60 33.26 -36.58 10.22
C ILE A 60 33.47 -37.18 8.83
N ASN A 61 33.35 -36.39 7.77
CA ASN A 61 33.58 -36.86 6.40
C ASN A 61 35.01 -37.35 6.17
N THR A 62 36.01 -36.73 6.80
CA THR A 62 37.40 -37.20 6.73
C THR A 62 37.65 -38.50 7.53
N MET A 63 36.77 -38.85 8.47
CA MET A 63 36.88 -40.06 9.30
C MET A 63 36.17 -41.27 8.70
N LEU A 64 35.39 -41.11 7.63
CA LEU A 64 34.69 -42.21 6.95
C LEU A 64 35.62 -42.87 5.91
N PRO A 65 35.68 -44.22 5.84
CA PRO A 65 36.51 -44.93 4.85
C PRO A 65 36.07 -44.57 3.42
N SER A 66 37.05 -44.44 2.52
CA SER A 66 36.93 -43.98 1.12
C SER A 66 35.87 -44.70 0.27
N LYS A 67 35.29 -45.81 0.76
CA LYS A 67 34.20 -46.53 0.08
C LYS A 67 32.86 -45.78 0.09
N TYR A 68 32.69 -44.79 0.96
CA TYR A 68 31.51 -43.90 0.99
C TYR A 68 31.85 -42.46 0.58
N SER A 69 33.09 -42.19 0.15
CA SER A 69 33.42 -40.93 -0.52
C SER A 69 32.83 -40.95 -1.92
N ILE A 70 31.55 -40.62 -2.03
CA ILE A 70 30.75 -40.55 -3.27
C ILE A 70 31.26 -39.51 -4.30
N LEU A 71 32.47 -38.99 -4.14
CA LEU A 71 33.12 -38.01 -5.01
C LEU A 71 34.63 -38.28 -5.14
N SER A 72 35.06 -39.55 -5.24
CA SER A 72 36.39 -39.83 -5.79
C SER A 72 36.35 -39.57 -7.30
N LEU A 73 36.29 -38.29 -7.65
CA LEU A 73 36.52 -37.83 -9.01
C LEU A 73 38.05 -37.80 -9.19
N ASP A 74 38.60 -38.99 -9.44
CA ASP A 74 40.03 -39.28 -9.72
C ASP A 74 40.51 -38.65 -11.06
N TYR A 75 39.73 -37.70 -11.58
CA TYR A 75 39.89 -37.01 -12.86
C TYR A 75 39.50 -35.53 -12.71
N ILE A 76 40.01 -34.88 -11.67
CA ILE A 76 39.91 -33.42 -11.51
C ILE A 76 41.33 -32.84 -11.56
N PRO A 77 41.64 -31.95 -12.52
CA PRO A 77 42.95 -31.27 -12.56
C PRO A 77 43.18 -30.45 -11.28
N ASP A 78 44.42 -30.34 -10.81
CA ASP A 78 44.79 -29.70 -9.52
C ASP A 78 44.26 -28.26 -9.32
N GLN A 79 43.97 -27.55 -10.41
CA GLN A 79 43.34 -26.23 -10.36
C GLN A 79 41.87 -26.30 -9.92
N ALA A 80 41.16 -27.37 -10.28
CA ALA A 80 39.77 -27.56 -9.91
C ALA A 80 39.64 -28.09 -8.48
N THR A 81 40.60 -28.84 -7.94
CA THR A 81 40.59 -29.22 -6.51
C THR A 81 40.79 -28.02 -5.60
N THR A 82 41.75 -27.13 -5.92
CA THR A 82 41.98 -25.86 -5.21
C THR A 82 40.80 -24.88 -5.31
N PHE A 83 40.14 -24.82 -6.46
CA PHE A 83 38.89 -24.05 -6.63
C PHE A 83 37.73 -24.64 -5.81
N LEU A 84 37.53 -25.95 -5.85
CA LEU A 84 36.45 -26.63 -5.11
C LEU A 84 36.65 -26.52 -3.59
N GLU A 85 37.90 -26.59 -3.11
CA GLU A 85 38.27 -26.31 -1.72
C GLU A 85 37.83 -24.89 -1.29
N SER A 86 38.08 -23.89 -2.14
CA SER A 86 37.71 -22.48 -1.85
C SER A 86 36.19 -22.24 -1.77
N ILE A 87 35.40 -22.99 -2.55
CA ILE A 87 33.93 -22.96 -2.51
C ILE A 87 33.41 -23.71 -1.27
N ARG A 88 34.04 -24.85 -0.93
CA ARG A 88 33.62 -25.72 0.17
C ARG A 88 33.85 -25.07 1.54
N LEU A 89 34.91 -24.29 1.73
CA LEU A 89 35.33 -23.86 3.06
C LEU A 89 34.53 -22.71 3.68
N GLN A 90 33.76 -21.92 2.91
CA GLN A 90 33.10 -20.71 3.45
C GLN A 90 31.69 -20.45 2.87
N PRO A 91 30.72 -21.35 3.09
CA PRO A 91 29.34 -21.16 2.62
C PRO A 91 28.70 -19.85 3.14
N ARG A 92 29.13 -19.37 4.30
CA ARG A 92 28.67 -18.10 4.91
C ARG A 92 29.00 -16.87 4.05
N ARG A 93 30.15 -16.85 3.36
CA ARG A 93 30.52 -15.71 2.49
C ARG A 93 29.66 -15.66 1.24
N TRP A 94 29.43 -16.81 0.61
CA TRP A 94 28.53 -16.92 -0.54
C TRP A 94 27.11 -16.50 -0.17
N LEU A 95 26.60 -16.96 0.98
CA LEU A 95 25.28 -16.56 1.47
C LEU A 95 25.18 -15.03 1.68
N SER A 96 26.22 -14.41 2.25
CA SER A 96 26.26 -12.97 2.45
C SER A 96 26.22 -12.19 1.13
N TRP A 97 26.98 -12.60 0.11
CA TRP A 97 26.95 -11.97 -1.22
C TRP A 97 25.58 -12.07 -1.88
N VAL A 98 24.91 -13.23 -1.74
CA VAL A 98 23.55 -13.43 -2.23
C VAL A 98 22.57 -12.52 -1.50
N LEU A 99 22.65 -12.44 -0.16
CA LEU A 99 21.77 -11.55 0.63
C LEU A 99 22.00 -10.07 0.29
N MET A 100 23.26 -9.67 0.14
CA MET A 100 23.62 -8.27 -0.11
C MET A 100 23.21 -7.85 -1.52
N SER A 101 23.40 -8.71 -2.53
CA SER A 101 22.93 -8.46 -3.89
C SER A 101 21.40 -8.41 -3.98
N TYR A 102 20.70 -9.31 -3.28
CA TYR A 102 19.25 -9.28 -3.17
C TYR A 102 18.73 -8.02 -2.47
N GLY A 103 19.36 -7.61 -1.36
CA GLY A 103 19.04 -6.37 -0.65
C GLY A 103 19.24 -5.14 -1.52
N LEU A 104 20.37 -5.07 -2.23
CA LEU A 104 20.65 -3.98 -3.16
C LEU A 104 19.63 -3.91 -4.31
N PHE A 105 19.25 -5.06 -4.86
CA PHE A 105 18.20 -5.14 -5.87
C PHE A 105 16.85 -4.61 -5.35
N LEU A 106 16.48 -4.94 -4.11
CA LEU A 106 15.25 -4.42 -3.50
C LEU A 106 15.34 -2.90 -3.25
N VAL A 107 16.48 -2.38 -2.78
CA VAL A 107 16.71 -0.93 -2.63
C VAL A 107 16.57 -0.24 -3.97
N TYR A 108 17.17 -0.78 -5.02
CA TYR A 108 17.05 -0.25 -6.38
C TYR A 108 15.59 -0.21 -6.82
N ARG A 109 14.82 -1.29 -6.63
CA ARG A 109 13.38 -1.31 -6.95
C ARG A 109 12.59 -0.28 -6.15
N ALA A 110 12.85 -0.16 -4.85
CA ALA A 110 12.19 0.82 -3.99
C ALA A 110 12.52 2.26 -4.44
N CYS A 111 13.77 2.51 -4.81
CA CYS A 111 14.24 3.78 -5.35
C CYS A 111 13.49 4.15 -6.63
N VAL A 112 13.41 3.21 -7.56
CA VAL A 112 12.64 3.36 -8.79
C VAL A 112 11.19 3.73 -8.48
N THR A 113 10.50 2.95 -7.64
CA THR A 113 9.10 3.20 -7.28
C THR A 113 8.89 4.55 -6.59
N TYR A 114 9.79 4.94 -5.69
CA TYR A 114 9.73 6.21 -4.97
C TYR A 114 9.83 7.41 -5.92
N PHE A 115 10.79 7.39 -6.85
CA PHE A 115 11.00 8.52 -7.77
C PHE A 115 9.98 8.61 -8.91
N THR A 116 9.35 7.50 -9.31
CA THR A 116 8.42 7.50 -10.45
C THR A 116 6.95 7.50 -10.08
N THR A 117 6.60 7.33 -8.80
CA THR A 117 5.19 7.33 -8.42
C THR A 117 4.70 8.74 -8.12
N ASN A 118 3.79 9.24 -8.94
CA ASN A 118 3.10 10.50 -8.73
C ASN A 118 1.60 10.24 -8.60
N LEU A 119 1.01 10.77 -7.53
CA LEU A 119 -0.41 10.67 -7.23
C LEU A 119 -1.02 12.05 -7.29
N LEU A 120 -1.93 12.24 -8.24
CA LEU A 120 -2.61 13.51 -8.43
C LEU A 120 -4.10 13.30 -8.43
N GLN A 121 -4.76 14.18 -7.69
CA GLN A 121 -6.20 14.22 -7.63
C GLN A 121 -6.67 15.60 -8.11
N THR A 122 -7.53 15.57 -9.11
CA THR A 122 -8.09 16.76 -9.74
C THR A 122 -9.61 16.79 -9.56
N GLU A 123 -10.23 17.88 -9.99
CA GLU A 123 -11.70 18.03 -9.99
C GLU A 123 -12.40 16.97 -10.85
N GLN A 124 -11.76 16.53 -11.94
CA GLN A 124 -12.41 15.69 -12.95
C GLN A 124 -12.04 14.22 -12.81
N ARG A 125 -10.80 13.92 -12.42
CA ARG A 125 -10.25 12.57 -12.44
C ARG A 125 -9.15 12.37 -11.39
N PHE A 126 -8.87 11.10 -11.18
CA PHE A 126 -7.79 10.60 -10.36
C PHE A 126 -6.68 10.06 -11.27
N LEU A 127 -5.46 10.59 -11.11
CA LEU A 127 -4.30 10.27 -11.93
C LEU A 127 -3.24 9.58 -11.07
N VAL A 128 -2.89 8.36 -11.47
CA VAL A 128 -1.80 7.59 -10.87
C VAL A 128 -0.77 7.28 -11.93
N GLN A 129 0.45 7.79 -11.75
CA GLN A 129 1.57 7.47 -12.61
C GLN A 129 2.59 6.66 -11.82
N THR A 130 3.06 5.56 -12.38
CA THR A 130 4.10 4.73 -11.75
C THR A 130 4.99 4.05 -12.78
N GLY A 131 6.27 3.86 -12.48
CA GLY A 131 7.23 3.12 -13.30
C GLY A 131 8.28 3.99 -14.00
N LEU A 132 9.48 3.44 -14.17
CA LEU A 132 10.65 4.12 -14.75
C LEU A 132 10.87 3.79 -16.23
N ILE A 133 10.91 2.50 -16.57
CA ILE A 133 11.16 2.05 -17.95
C ILE A 133 9.84 1.96 -18.72
N ARG A 134 8.80 1.43 -18.06
CA ARG A 134 7.43 1.40 -18.58
C ARG A 134 6.56 2.23 -17.66
N LEU A 135 6.25 3.45 -18.11
CA LEU A 135 5.33 4.32 -17.40
C LEU A 135 3.92 3.72 -17.50
N ARG A 136 3.33 3.42 -16.35
CA ARG A 136 1.94 3.04 -16.22
C ARG A 136 1.18 4.26 -15.69
N THR A 137 0.35 4.84 -16.53
CA THR A 137 -0.61 5.87 -16.14
C THR A 137 -1.99 5.22 -16.01
N VAL A 138 -2.60 5.34 -14.85
CA VAL A 138 -3.98 4.93 -14.58
C VAL A 138 -4.78 6.20 -14.35
N GLU A 139 -5.73 6.46 -15.24
CA GLU A 139 -6.67 7.56 -15.11
C GLU A 139 -8.03 6.98 -14.76
N ILE A 140 -8.62 7.43 -13.65
CA ILE A 140 -9.96 7.03 -13.23
C ILE A 140 -10.79 8.30 -13.11
N PRO A 141 -11.82 8.50 -13.96
CA PRO A 141 -12.73 9.63 -13.82
C PRO A 141 -13.37 9.61 -12.44
N ASN A 142 -13.53 10.78 -11.82
CA ASN A 142 -14.09 10.83 -10.46
C ASN A 142 -15.48 10.16 -10.43
N GLN A 143 -16.29 10.30 -11.48
CA GLN A 143 -17.61 9.66 -11.60
C GLN A 143 -17.59 8.12 -11.56
N GLN A 144 -16.45 7.49 -11.87
CA GLN A 144 -16.30 6.03 -11.93
C GLN A 144 -15.60 5.47 -10.68
N ILE A 145 -15.34 6.29 -9.66
CA ILE A 145 -14.80 5.78 -8.40
C ILE A 145 -15.97 5.42 -7.50
N ASP A 146 -16.04 4.16 -7.13
CA ASP A 146 -17.08 3.63 -6.27
C ASP A 146 -16.71 3.82 -4.79
N ALA A 147 -15.45 3.57 -4.43
CA ALA A 147 -14.99 3.65 -3.05
C ALA A 147 -13.48 3.90 -2.91
N PHE A 148 -13.11 4.56 -1.81
CA PHE A 148 -11.73 4.68 -1.32
C PHE A 148 -11.57 3.87 -0.04
N ASP A 149 -10.78 2.80 -0.13
CA ASP A 149 -10.37 2.01 1.02
C ASP A 149 -8.94 2.39 1.45
N VAL A 150 -8.74 2.57 2.75
CA VAL A 150 -7.46 2.98 3.34
C VAL A 150 -7.08 1.95 4.40
N SER A 151 -5.99 1.24 4.14
CA SER A 151 -5.42 0.29 5.09
C SER A 151 -4.11 0.83 5.66
N GLN A 152 -4.08 1.02 6.98
CA GLN A 152 -2.89 1.43 7.72
C GLN A 152 -2.50 0.36 8.73
N ASN A 153 -1.23 -0.04 8.69
CA ASN A 153 -0.64 -0.91 9.71
C ASN A 153 -0.29 -0.09 10.97
N LEU A 154 0.00 -0.76 12.08
CA LEU A 154 0.34 -0.10 13.35
C LEU A 154 1.51 0.90 13.20
N ILE A 155 2.56 0.50 12.49
CA ILE A 155 3.70 1.37 12.14
C ILE A 155 3.26 2.53 11.23
N GLY A 156 2.33 2.26 10.30
CA GLY A 156 1.77 3.26 9.39
C GLY A 156 1.01 4.36 10.13
N ARG A 157 0.35 4.03 11.25
CA ARG A 157 -0.29 5.02 12.11
C ARG A 157 0.72 5.94 12.79
N PHE A 158 1.85 5.40 13.25
CA PHE A 158 2.90 6.18 13.91
C PHE A 158 3.60 7.15 12.95
N MET A 159 3.83 6.72 11.71
CA MET A 159 4.54 7.51 10.68
C MET A 159 3.59 8.16 9.65
N ASN A 160 2.28 8.12 9.92
CA ASN A 160 1.23 8.67 9.08
C ASN A 160 1.29 8.27 7.59
N PHE A 161 1.57 6.99 7.32
CA PHE A 161 1.50 6.41 5.98
C PHE A 161 0.52 5.22 5.92
N GLY A 162 -0.02 4.96 4.74
CA GLY A 162 -0.90 3.80 4.53
C GLY A 162 -0.99 3.39 3.07
N ASN A 163 -1.72 2.31 2.82
CA ASN A 163 -2.04 1.89 1.47
C ASN A 163 -3.45 2.36 1.15
N ILE A 164 -3.62 2.93 -0.05
CA ILE A 164 -4.91 3.35 -0.56
C ILE A 164 -5.30 2.41 -1.68
N ILE A 165 -6.53 1.91 -1.64
CA ILE A 165 -7.12 1.11 -2.70
C ILE A 165 -8.29 1.92 -3.26
N VAL A 166 -8.18 2.28 -4.54
CA VAL A 166 -9.25 2.95 -5.26
C VAL A 166 -10.01 1.91 -6.04
N HIS A 167 -11.31 1.78 -5.73
CA HIS A 167 -12.23 0.91 -6.44
C HIS A 167 -12.92 1.70 -7.54
N GLY A 168 -12.72 1.26 -8.78
CA GLY A 168 -13.42 1.78 -9.95
C GLY A 168 -14.61 0.90 -10.32
N THR A 169 -15.57 1.50 -11.02
CA THR A 169 -16.74 0.82 -11.56
C THR A 169 -16.31 -0.37 -12.44
N GLY A 170 -17.01 -1.49 -12.30
CA GLY A 170 -16.71 -2.72 -13.05
C GLY A 170 -15.59 -3.58 -12.44
N GLY A 171 -15.26 -3.39 -11.17
CA GLY A 171 -14.35 -4.27 -10.42
C GLY A 171 -12.87 -3.96 -10.60
N MET A 172 -12.51 -2.87 -11.29
CA MET A 172 -11.13 -2.42 -11.33
C MET A 172 -10.69 -1.92 -9.95
N SER A 173 -9.55 -2.40 -9.45
CA SER A 173 -8.97 -1.89 -8.20
C SER A 173 -7.52 -1.52 -8.41
N THR A 174 -7.18 -0.29 -8.04
CA THR A 174 -5.79 0.20 -8.10
C THR A 174 -5.27 0.36 -6.68
N LYS A 175 -4.32 -0.50 -6.30
CA LYS A 175 -3.64 -0.44 -5.01
C LYS A 175 -2.41 0.42 -5.11
N ILE A 176 -2.33 1.40 -4.21
CA ILE A 176 -1.26 2.37 -4.13
C ILE A 176 -0.60 2.21 -2.76
N PRO A 177 0.62 1.68 -2.70
CA PRO A 177 1.30 1.42 -1.44
C PRO A 177 1.96 2.68 -0.88
N CYS A 178 2.06 2.75 0.46
CA CYS A 178 2.88 3.73 1.19
C CYS A 178 2.59 5.20 0.84
N VAL A 179 1.32 5.58 0.71
CA VAL A 179 0.91 6.97 0.51
C VAL A 179 1.07 7.76 1.81
N TYR A 180 1.70 8.94 1.73
CA TYR A 180 1.79 9.90 2.83
C TYR A 180 0.41 10.49 3.16
N GLN A 181 0.04 10.55 4.44
CA GLN A 181 -1.25 11.09 4.91
C GLN A 181 -2.47 10.54 4.14
N PRO A 182 -2.71 9.22 4.17
CA PRO A 182 -3.71 8.60 3.29
C PRO A 182 -5.15 9.02 3.62
N PHE A 183 -5.43 9.43 4.86
CA PHE A 183 -6.74 9.93 5.26
C PHE A 183 -7.03 11.32 4.73
N GLU A 184 -6.05 12.24 4.74
CA GLU A 184 -6.22 13.57 4.16
C GLU A 184 -6.49 13.45 2.66
N PHE A 185 -5.73 12.60 1.99
CA PHE A 185 -5.94 12.31 0.57
C PHE A 185 -7.33 11.72 0.29
N ARG A 186 -7.78 10.75 1.10
CA ARG A 186 -9.15 10.19 1.00
C ARG A 186 -10.24 11.24 1.23
N ASN A 187 -10.06 12.11 2.23
CA ASN A 187 -11.05 13.12 2.59
C ASN A 187 -11.17 14.17 1.48
N SER A 188 -10.04 14.61 0.92
CA SER A 188 -10.02 15.43 -0.29
C SER A 188 -10.76 14.74 -1.44
N GLY A 189 -10.55 13.42 -1.62
CA GLY A 189 -11.34 12.53 -2.48
C GLY A 189 -12.83 12.78 -2.35
N ILE A 190 -13.36 12.43 -1.19
CA ILE A 190 -14.80 12.45 -0.86
C ILE A 190 -15.40 13.84 -1.00
N ASN A 191 -14.68 14.88 -0.60
CA ASN A 191 -15.18 16.26 -0.68
C ASN A 191 -15.52 16.68 -2.11
N ILE A 192 -14.80 16.17 -3.13
CA ILE A 192 -15.13 16.42 -4.54
C ILE A 192 -16.47 15.79 -4.92
N TYR A 193 -16.73 14.56 -4.48
CA TYR A 193 -18.00 13.88 -4.74
C TYR A 193 -19.17 14.64 -4.12
N LEU A 194 -18.99 15.08 -2.87
CA LEU A 194 -20.03 15.80 -2.14
C LEU A 194 -20.30 17.16 -2.76
N ASN A 195 -19.25 17.93 -3.11
CA ASN A 195 -19.41 19.24 -3.73
C ASN A 195 -20.09 19.15 -5.11
N LYS A 196 -19.69 18.17 -5.93
CA LYS A 196 -20.36 17.94 -7.22
C LYS A 196 -21.83 17.57 -7.08
N GLN A 197 -22.17 16.73 -6.09
CA GLN A 197 -23.57 16.38 -5.83
C GLN A 197 -24.38 17.58 -5.32
N ALA A 198 -23.81 18.37 -4.40
CA ALA A 198 -24.45 19.57 -3.88
C ALA A 198 -24.70 20.62 -4.96
N ALA A 199 -23.84 20.74 -5.98
CA ALA A 199 -24.04 21.62 -7.13
C ALA A 199 -25.18 21.16 -8.07
N ILE A 200 -25.52 19.88 -8.09
CA ILE A 200 -26.57 19.31 -8.95
C ILE A 200 -27.98 19.53 -8.35
N ILE A 201 -28.13 19.46 -7.03
CA ILE A 201 -29.41 19.61 -6.32
C ILE A 201 -30.16 20.93 -6.66
N PRO A 202 -29.53 22.13 -6.62
CA PRO A 202 -30.23 23.38 -6.97
C PRO A 202 -30.53 23.50 -8.46
N VAL A 203 -29.71 22.90 -9.33
CA VAL A 203 -29.98 22.84 -10.78
C VAL A 203 -31.24 22.02 -11.02
N ILE A 204 -31.35 20.83 -10.42
CA ILE A 204 -32.56 20.00 -10.50
C ILE A 204 -33.77 20.73 -9.89
N THR A 205 -33.60 21.40 -8.75
CA THR A 205 -34.68 22.15 -8.08
C THR A 205 -35.22 23.28 -8.97
N ASN A 206 -34.35 24.03 -9.66
CA ASN A 206 -34.74 25.10 -10.57
C ASN A 206 -35.29 24.60 -11.92
N GLN A 207 -34.98 23.36 -12.32
CA GLN A 207 -35.57 22.72 -13.51
C GLN A 207 -36.93 22.07 -13.23
N ILE A 208 -37.30 21.87 -11.95
CA ILE A 208 -38.57 21.26 -11.53
C ILE A 208 -39.64 22.32 -11.17
N GLN A 209 -39.29 23.60 -10.98
CA GLN A 209 -40.26 24.68 -10.72
C GLN A 209 -40.09 25.84 -11.70
N PRO A 210 -41.04 26.00 -12.66
CA PRO A 210 -42.03 27.07 -12.47
C PRO A 210 -43.43 26.73 -13.04
N ASN A 211 -44.05 25.58 -12.72
CA ASN A 211 -45.45 25.40 -13.15
C ASN A 211 -46.39 24.58 -12.26
N ASN A 212 -46.18 24.52 -10.95
CA ASN A 212 -47.24 24.01 -10.08
C ASN A 212 -47.25 24.69 -8.70
N PRO A 213 -48.33 25.43 -8.33
CA PRO A 213 -48.45 26.02 -7.02
C PRO A 213 -48.99 24.97 -6.05
N ILE A 214 -48.15 24.04 -5.59
CA ILE A 214 -48.55 23.10 -4.52
C ILE A 214 -47.87 23.50 -3.21
N LYS A 215 -48.66 24.28 -2.47
CA LYS A 215 -48.70 24.53 -1.03
C LYS A 215 -47.76 23.69 -0.14
N SER A 216 -47.03 24.42 0.72
CA SER A 216 -46.74 24.12 2.13
C SER A 216 -45.91 22.85 2.45
N ASN A 217 -44.60 23.06 2.64
CA ASN A 217 -43.62 22.11 3.16
C ASN A 217 -43.90 21.54 4.58
N ASN A 218 -44.92 21.99 5.29
CA ASN A 218 -45.18 21.55 6.66
C ASN A 218 -46.07 20.29 6.79
N GLN A 219 -46.70 19.81 5.71
CA GLN A 219 -47.59 18.63 5.77
C GLN A 219 -46.87 17.30 5.47
N ILE A 220 -45.76 17.33 4.73
CA ILE A 220 -45.02 16.13 4.34
C ILE A 220 -44.17 15.61 5.52
N GLN A 221 -43.61 16.51 6.34
CA GLN A 221 -42.86 16.11 7.53
C GLN A 221 -43.76 15.48 8.59
N SER A 222 -44.93 16.06 8.90
CA SER A 222 -45.84 15.51 9.91
C SER A 222 -46.43 14.14 9.53
N ALA A 223 -46.62 13.86 8.24
CA ALA A 223 -47.13 12.57 7.77
C ALA A 223 -46.07 11.45 7.89
N SER A 224 -44.79 11.77 7.66
CA SER A 224 -43.70 10.81 7.79
C SER A 224 -43.44 10.41 9.25
N TYR A 225 -43.47 11.36 10.20
CA TYR A 225 -43.32 11.06 11.63
C TYR A 225 -44.50 10.28 12.23
N ALA A 226 -45.71 10.44 11.69
CA ALA A 226 -46.89 9.69 12.14
C ALA A 226 -46.85 8.22 11.67
N GLN A 227 -46.35 7.96 10.46
CA GLN A 227 -46.21 6.61 9.91
C GLN A 227 -45.09 5.82 10.60
N THR A 228 -43.99 6.47 10.99
CA THR A 228 -42.90 5.81 11.74
C THR A 228 -43.33 5.39 13.16
N GLN A 229 -44.26 6.11 13.79
CA GLN A 229 -44.76 5.75 15.13
C GLN A 229 -45.78 4.59 15.12
N GLN A 230 -46.55 4.44 14.04
CA GLN A 230 -47.47 3.31 13.86
C GLN A 230 -46.76 1.99 13.52
N ALA A 231 -45.55 2.05 12.97
CA ALA A 231 -44.74 0.87 12.62
C ALA A 231 -43.96 0.28 13.82
N LEU A 232 -43.99 0.92 14.98
CA LEU A 232 -43.27 0.47 16.18
C LEU A 232 -44.08 -0.61 16.92
N PRO A 233 -43.49 -1.77 17.28
CA PRO A 233 -44.21 -2.82 18.00
C PRO A 233 -44.74 -2.33 19.36
N ARG A 234 -45.94 -2.76 19.75
CA ARG A 234 -46.71 -2.23 20.91
C ARG A 234 -45.93 -2.13 22.24
N HIS A 235 -44.90 -2.96 22.44
CA HIS A 235 -44.07 -2.92 23.65
C HIS A 235 -43.10 -1.72 23.70
N MET A 236 -42.74 -1.13 22.55
CA MET A 236 -41.94 0.11 22.50
C MET A 236 -42.79 1.39 22.59
N GLN A 237 -44.09 1.32 22.25
CA GLN A 237 -45.01 2.45 22.38
C GLN A 237 -45.29 2.80 23.87
N ALA A 238 -45.26 1.80 24.77
CA ALA A 238 -45.48 2.00 26.20
C ALA A 238 -44.31 2.69 26.92
N GLN A 239 -43.08 2.60 26.42
CA GLN A 239 -41.90 3.23 27.02
C GLN A 239 -41.78 4.72 26.65
N ALA A 240 -42.25 5.11 25.45
CA ALA A 240 -42.21 6.50 24.98
C ALA A 240 -43.19 7.44 25.71
N GLN A 241 -44.14 6.91 26.49
CA GLN A 241 -45.13 7.70 27.24
C GLN A 241 -44.84 7.81 28.74
N THR A 242 -43.67 7.38 29.23
CA THR A 242 -43.28 7.69 30.62
C THR A 242 -42.72 9.11 30.67
N PRO A 243 -43.40 10.08 31.31
CA PRO A 243 -42.85 11.42 31.44
C PRO A 243 -41.70 11.34 32.44
N ASN A 244 -40.49 11.72 31.99
CA ASN A 244 -39.34 11.93 32.85
C ASN A 244 -39.62 13.12 33.77
N LYS A 245 -40.26 12.84 34.90
CA LYS A 245 -40.42 13.74 36.03
C LYS A 245 -39.09 13.70 36.78
N ASN A 246 -38.13 14.54 36.38
CA ASN A 246 -37.03 15.07 37.19
C ASN A 246 -36.12 15.94 36.31
N LEU A 247 -36.30 17.26 36.40
CA LEU A 247 -35.29 18.30 36.26
C LEU A 247 -35.98 19.62 36.69
N ASN A 248 -35.93 19.87 38.00
CA ASN A 248 -35.96 21.22 38.57
C ASN A 248 -34.56 21.83 38.41
#